data_AF-A0A7G6XTZ8-F1
#
_entry.id   AF-A0A7G6XTZ8-F1
#
_cell.length_a   1.000
_cell.length_b   1.000
_cell.length_c   1.000
_cell.angle_alpha   90.00
_cell.angle_beta   90.00
_cell.angle_gamma   90.00
#
_symmetry.space_group_name_H-M   'P 1'
#
loop_
_entity.id
_entity.type
_entity.pdbx_description
1 polymer ?
#
loop_
_entity_poly.entity_id
_entity_poly.type
_entity_poly.pdbx_seq_one_letter_code
_entity_poly.pdbx_strand_id
1 'polypeptide(L)'
;MQNSPDLGRNSLDKKDPWAKFRGLAWWQLVLSIAPILLLPIGGAIGGAIGAAGMFANLSLARKPFGTPVKLVAMLGVALAAYLGYFLVAGLVYNLVKG
;
A
#
# COMPACT_ATOMS: atom_id res chain seq x y z
N MET A 1 -35.32 -12.20 34.93
CA MET A 1 -34.98 -11.92 33.51
C MET A 1 -33.88 -10.88 33.50
N GLN A 2 -32.62 -11.29 33.39
CA GLN A 2 -31.49 -10.36 33.29
C GLN A 2 -31.44 -9.86 31.84
N ASN A 3 -31.83 -8.61 31.63
CA ASN A 3 -31.58 -7.89 30.37
C ASN A 3 -30.10 -7.56 30.31
N SER A 4 -29.31 -8.45 29.73
CA SER A 4 -27.92 -8.15 29.36
C SER A 4 -27.94 -7.04 28.32
N PRO A 5 -27.23 -5.91 28.55
CA PRO A 5 -27.10 -4.87 27.54
C PRO A 5 -26.47 -5.46 26.27
N ASP A 6 -27.15 -5.31 25.14
CA ASP A 6 -26.65 -5.75 23.84
C ASP A 6 -25.50 -4.83 23.39
N LEU A 7 -24.27 -5.24 23.74
CA LEU A 7 -23.03 -4.52 23.43
C LEU A 7 -22.71 -4.49 21.92
N GLY A 8 -23.44 -5.24 21.09
CA GLY A 8 -23.24 -5.30 19.65
C GLY A 8 -23.82 -4.11 18.88
N ARG A 9 -24.79 -3.39 19.45
CA ARG A 9 -25.45 -2.25 18.77
C ARG A 9 -24.69 -0.92 18.86
N ASN A 10 -23.75 -0.80 19.79
CA ASN A 10 -23.02 0.45 20.06
C ASN A 10 -21.50 0.36 19.80
N SER A 11 -21.01 -0.72 19.18
CA SER A 11 -19.64 -0.72 18.67
C SER A 11 -19.60 0.24 17.50
N LEU A 12 -19.22 1.49 17.77
CA LEU A 12 -18.74 2.43 16.76
C LEU A 12 -17.85 1.61 15.82
N ASP A 13 -18.26 1.46 14.57
CA ASP A 13 -17.49 0.84 13.49
C ASP A 13 -16.24 1.69 13.29
N LYS A 14 -15.28 1.55 14.23
CA LYS A 14 -14.00 2.22 14.18
C LYS A 14 -13.25 1.52 13.08
N LYS A 15 -13.33 2.11 11.90
CA LYS A 15 -12.56 1.73 10.72
C LYS A 15 -11.08 1.74 11.12
N ASP A 16 -10.55 0.58 11.49
CA ASP A 16 -9.15 0.42 11.88
C ASP A 16 -8.30 0.35 10.60
N PRO A 17 -7.56 1.43 10.23
CA PRO A 17 -6.76 1.44 9.02
C PRO A 17 -5.62 0.41 9.09
N TRP A 18 -5.17 0.07 10.31
CA TRP A 18 -4.08 -0.86 10.55
C TRP A 18 -4.48 -2.32 10.41
N ALA A 19 -5.78 -2.62 10.40
CA ALA A 19 -6.29 -3.95 10.08
C ALA A 19 -5.81 -4.45 8.71
N LYS A 20 -5.38 -3.55 7.81
CA LYS A 20 -4.84 -3.93 6.49
C LYS A 20 -3.45 -4.59 6.52
N PHE A 21 -2.68 -4.35 7.58
CA PHE A 21 -1.30 -4.82 7.72
C PHE A 21 -1.17 -6.04 8.64
N ARG A 22 -2.19 -6.32 9.45
CA ARG A 22 -2.22 -7.49 10.33
C ARG A 22 -2.40 -8.79 9.54
N GLY A 23 -1.75 -9.86 9.98
CA GLY A 23 -1.85 -11.20 9.40
C GLY A 23 -1.08 -11.43 8.10
N LEU A 24 -0.29 -10.45 7.63
CA LEU A 24 0.61 -10.64 6.49
C LEU A 24 1.92 -11.30 6.94
N ALA A 25 2.51 -12.12 6.06
CA ALA A 25 3.86 -12.59 6.27
C ALA A 25 4.84 -11.41 6.29
N TRP A 26 5.95 -11.53 7.04
CA TRP A 26 6.92 -10.43 7.20
C TRP A 26 7.40 -9.87 5.85
N TRP A 27 7.65 -10.73 4.86
CA TRP A 27 8.09 -10.33 3.53
C TRP A 27 6.98 -9.64 2.74
N GLN A 28 5.71 -10.01 2.93
CA GLN A 28 4.57 -9.33 2.30
C GLN A 28 4.42 -7.93 2.88
N LEU A 29 4.65 -7.78 4.18
CA LEU A 29 4.62 -6.48 4.85
C LEU A 29 5.72 -5.56 4.29
N VAL A 30 6.96 -6.06 4.20
CA VAL A 30 8.08 -5.30 3.62
C VAL A 30 7.80 -4.89 2.18
N LEU A 31 7.36 -5.82 1.32
CA LEU A 31 7.02 -5.50 -0.08
C LEU A 31 5.83 -4.55 -0.20
N SER A 32 4.89 -4.59 0.74
CA SER A 32 3.77 -3.65 0.77
C SER A 32 4.20 -2.25 1.18
N ILE A 33 5.13 -2.11 2.11
CA ILE A 33 5.62 -0.81 2.56
C ILE A 33 6.61 -0.21 1.57
N ALA A 34 7.43 -1.03 0.89
CA ALA A 34 8.51 -0.55 0.02
C ALA A 34 8.14 0.63 -0.92
N PRO A 35 6.99 0.64 -1.62
CA PRO A 35 6.62 1.77 -2.49
C PRO A 35 6.47 3.11 -1.76
N ILE A 36 6.01 3.14 -0.49
CA ILE A 36 5.82 4.40 0.25
C ILE A 36 7.14 5.11 0.58
N LEU A 37 8.27 4.42 0.46
CA LEU A 37 9.60 5.03 0.61
C LEU A 37 9.88 6.08 -0.47
N LEU A 38 9.08 6.13 -1.54
CA LEU A 38 9.08 7.24 -2.49
C LEU A 38 8.63 8.57 -1.87
N LEU A 39 7.88 8.56 -0.77
CA LEU A 39 7.41 9.78 -0.11
C LEU A 39 8.55 10.71 0.34
N PRO A 40 9.53 10.26 1.15
CA PRO A 40 10.64 11.12 1.55
C PRO A 40 11.57 11.50 0.38
N ILE A 41 11.61 10.71 -0.69
CA ILE A 41 12.52 10.93 -1.84
C ILE A 41 11.93 11.91 -2.85
N GLY A 42 10.64 11.75 -3.18
CA GLY A 42 9.95 12.47 -4.25
C GLY A 42 8.89 13.46 -3.78
N GLY A 43 8.84 13.75 -2.48
CA GLY A 43 7.88 14.67 -1.89
C GLY A 43 6.43 14.25 -2.16
N ALA A 44 5.58 15.21 -2.52
CA ALA A 44 4.16 14.95 -2.77
C ALA A 44 3.91 13.97 -3.94
N ILE A 45 4.69 14.07 -5.02
CA ILE A 45 4.56 13.20 -6.20
C ILE A 45 4.99 11.78 -5.83
N GLY A 46 6.16 11.65 -5.21
CA GLY A 46 6.64 10.35 -4.72
C GLY A 46 5.69 9.74 -3.68
N GLY A 47 5.12 10.56 -2.80
CA GLY A 47 4.15 10.13 -1.80
C GLY A 47 2.85 9.61 -2.41
N ALA A 48 2.31 10.29 -3.42
CA ALA A 48 1.09 9.84 -4.12
C ALA A 48 1.30 8.50 -4.83
N ILE A 49 2.39 8.38 -5.58
CA ILE A 49 2.73 7.14 -6.31
C ILE A 49 3.06 6.01 -5.34
N GLY A 50 3.84 6.31 -4.30
CA GLY A 50 4.20 5.35 -3.25
C GLY A 50 3.01 4.84 -2.45
N ALA A 51 2.06 5.72 -2.11
CA ALA A 51 0.82 5.32 -1.44
C ALA A 51 -0.04 4.43 -2.33
N ALA A 52 -0.20 4.77 -3.60
CA ALA A 52 -0.92 3.93 -4.56
C ALA A 52 -0.27 2.55 -4.69
N GLY A 53 1.06 2.48 -4.81
CA GLY A 53 1.83 1.24 -4.85
C GLY A 53 1.67 0.39 -3.58
N MET A 54 1.72 1.03 -2.40
CA MET A 54 1.51 0.34 -1.12
C MET A 54 0.12 -0.28 -1.04
N PHE A 55 -0.93 0.47 -1.37
CA PHE A 55 -2.31 -0.06 -1.33
C PHE A 55 -2.52 -1.18 -2.36
N ALA A 56 -1.94 -1.06 -3.55
CA ALA A 56 -1.95 -2.11 -4.55
C ALA A 56 -1.27 -3.39 -4.01
N ASN A 57 -0.10 -3.28 -3.37
CA ASN A 57 0.60 -4.43 -2.79
C ASN A 57 -0.15 -5.05 -1.61
N LEU A 58 -0.76 -4.27 -0.73
CA LEU A 58 -1.61 -4.79 0.34
C LEU A 58 -2.81 -5.57 -0.22
N SER A 59 -3.39 -5.09 -1.32
CA SER A 59 -4.47 -5.80 -2.01
C SER A 59 -3.98 -7.13 -2.60
N LEU A 60 -2.82 -7.13 -3.26
CA LEU A 60 -2.19 -8.34 -3.82
C LEU A 60 -1.79 -9.36 -2.75
N ALA A 61 -1.25 -8.90 -1.62
CA ALA A 61 -0.84 -9.77 -0.52
C ALA A 61 -1.99 -10.64 0.00
N ARG A 62 -3.22 -10.10 -0.07
CA ARG A 62 -4.45 -10.74 0.39
C ARG A 62 -5.13 -11.61 -0.65
N LYS A 63 -4.68 -11.60 -1.90
CA LYS A 63 -5.22 -12.48 -2.94
C LYS A 63 -4.81 -13.94 -2.69
N PRO A 64 -5.66 -14.92 -3.06
CA PRO A 64 -5.39 -16.35 -2.88
C PRO A 64 -4.41 -16.90 -3.93
N PHE A 65 -3.30 -16.19 -4.16
CA PHE A 65 -2.23 -16.64 -5.06
C PHE A 65 -1.24 -17.55 -4.34
N GLY A 66 -0.66 -18.49 -5.07
CA GLY A 66 0.51 -19.24 -4.63
C GLY A 66 1.69 -18.29 -4.36
N THR A 67 2.57 -18.68 -3.42
CA THR A 67 3.69 -17.85 -2.95
C THR A 67 4.58 -17.27 -4.07
N PRO A 68 4.99 -18.04 -5.11
CA PRO A 68 5.86 -17.51 -6.16
C PRO A 68 5.18 -16.42 -6.99
N VAL A 69 3.93 -16.66 -7.39
CA VAL A 69 3.13 -15.71 -8.16
C VAL A 69 2.87 -14.44 -7.36
N LYS A 70 2.57 -14.58 -6.06
CA LYS A 70 2.37 -13.46 -5.15
C LYS A 70 3.62 -12.60 -5.03
N LEU A 71 4.79 -13.22 -4.87
CA LEU A 71 6.07 -12.52 -4.77
C LEU A 71 6.35 -11.71 -6.03
N VAL A 72 6.26 -12.34 -7.22
CA VAL A 72 6.50 -11.68 -8.51
C VAL A 72 5.53 -10.52 -8.72
N ALA A 73 4.25 -10.71 -8.41
CA ALA A 73 3.25 -9.66 -8.57
C ALA A 73 3.52 -8.46 -7.66
N MET A 74 3.89 -8.71 -6.40
CA MET A 74 4.19 -7.63 -5.44
C MET A 74 5.48 -6.88 -5.78
N LEU A 75 6.51 -7.60 -6.26
CA LEU A 75 7.73 -7.01 -6.79
C LEU A 75 7.45 -6.18 -8.05
N GLY A 76 6.58 -6.66 -8.93
CA GLY A 76 6.17 -5.95 -10.14
C GLY A 76 5.49 -4.61 -9.84
N VAL A 77 4.59 -4.58 -8.86
CA VAL A 77 3.96 -3.32 -8.40
C VAL A 77 4.98 -2.37 -7.78
N ALA A 78 5.90 -2.89 -6.95
CA ALA A 78 6.95 -2.05 -6.38
C ALA A 78 7.80 -1.42 -7.51
N LEU A 79 8.31 -2.23 -8.43
CA LEU A 79 9.08 -1.76 -9.58
C LEU A 79 8.30 -0.74 -10.42
N ALA A 80 7.03 -1.02 -10.72
CA ALA A 80 6.16 -0.12 -11.48
C ALA A 80 5.96 1.24 -10.78
N ALA A 81 5.88 1.27 -9.44
CA ALA A 81 5.79 2.51 -8.68
C ALA A 81 7.05 3.37 -8.85
N TYR A 82 8.25 2.76 -8.72
CA TYR A 82 9.51 3.50 -8.90
C TYR A 82 9.68 3.98 -10.35
N LEU A 83 9.40 3.12 -11.34
CA LEU A 83 9.46 3.51 -12.75
C LEU A 83 8.47 4.63 -13.06
N GLY A 84 7.23 4.52 -12.58
CA GLY A 84 6.21 5.57 -12.73
C GLY A 84 6.66 6.89 -12.11
N TYR A 85 7.29 6.85 -10.93
CA TYR A 85 7.87 8.04 -10.31
C TYR A 85 8.97 8.66 -11.17
N PHE A 86 9.93 7.87 -11.66
CA PHE A 86 11.01 8.40 -12.51
C PHE A 86 10.50 8.99 -13.82
N LEU A 87 9.47 8.38 -14.43
CA LEU A 87 8.82 8.92 -15.63
C LEU A 87 8.19 10.29 -15.35
N VAL A 88 7.43 10.41 -14.27
CA VAL A 88 6.79 11.68 -13.89
C VAL A 88 7.83 12.73 -13.52
N ALA A 89 8.83 12.37 -12.70
CA ALA A 89 9.91 13.27 -12.30
C ALA A 89 10.72 13.75 -13.52
N GLY A 90 11.03 12.85 -14.46
CA GLY A 90 11.71 13.19 -15.71
C GLY A 90 10.88 14.13 -16.58
N LEU A 91 9.57 13.90 -16.68
CA LEU A 91 8.68 14.81 -17.42
C LEU A 91 8.65 16.20 -16.78
N VAL A 92 8.47 16.28 -15.46
CA VAL A 92 8.49 17.56 -14.72
C VAL A 92 9.83 18.28 -14.91
N TYR A 93 10.94 17.54 -14.84
CA TYR A 93 12.27 18.11 -15.07
C TYR A 93 12.40 18.74 -16.46
N ASN A 94 11.97 18.03 -17.50
CA ASN A 94 11.99 18.55 -18.87
C ASN A 94 11.07 19.76 -19.04
N LEU A 95 9.91 19.80 -18.37
CA LEU A 95 9.00 20.94 -18.43
C LEU A 95 9.51 22.18 -17.69
N VAL A 96 10.32 21.99 -16.65
CA VAL A 96 10.86 23.10 -15.84
C VAL A 96 12.16 23.66 -16.42
N LYS A 97 13.00 22.81 -17.03
CA LYS A 97 14.31 23.20 -17.57
C LYS A 97 14.38 23.26 -19.09
N GLY A 98 13.31 22.84 -19.78
CA GLY A 98 13.16 23.00 -21.22
C GLY A 98 12.81 24.43 -21.60
#